data_AF-A0A0L7D0Q5-F1
#
_entry.id   AF-A0A0L7D0Q5-F1
#
_cell.length_a   1.000
_cell.length_b   1.000
_cell.length_c   1.000
_cell.angle_alpha   90.00
_cell.angle_beta   90.00
_cell.angle_gamma   90.00
#
_symmetry.space_group_name_H-M   'P 1'
#
loop_
_entity.id
_entity.type
_entity.pdbx_description
1 polymer ?
#
loop_
_entity_poly.entity_id
_entity_poly.type
_entity_poly.pdbx_seq_one_letter_code
_entity_poly.pdbx_strand_id
1 'polypeptide(L)'
;MTIVVSTDGSALGNPNGPMGWAWADHDKNAGGTAGHEHDDHGYDAGGATNGTNQIGELCAVLEALRAHPGSEPLLIESDSQYAINCSTTWVKGWKKNGWKNSQKKPVKNIELVKAIDREISQRPGPVNFKWVKGHAGNEGNELVDELARTYAGDCRSGARDGYLPIEGWQSLLGSEYARGTDVPPDVQLVLDGKADATSLRKPVAADPNTAPGGTPHQVKPSLEELLTEPEGVPDWGDDTPTAEAPAITIDEKSVSNAATNDTPRNATSSPNAAQSPAAEQTPAASTSTATAAPTPTQPAQPAATTPTATPSGLTVSGALRFSPAPKTSPYFNGQPMPIRGSIEVQGYVDGDGNLVITNAPFTRH
;
A
#
# COMPACT_ATOMS: atom_id res chain seq x y z
N MET A 1 -26.46 4.87 -10.08
CA MET A 1 -25.09 5.29 -9.77
C MET A 1 -24.21 4.06 -9.90
N THR A 2 -22.99 4.18 -10.44
CA THR A 2 -22.05 3.07 -10.55
C THR A 2 -21.07 3.17 -9.38
N ILE A 3 -20.93 2.10 -8.61
CA ILE A 3 -19.93 1.97 -7.55
C ILE A 3 -18.59 1.67 -8.21
N VAL A 4 -17.53 2.38 -7.84
CA VAL A 4 -16.17 2.15 -8.36
C VAL A 4 -15.25 1.83 -7.19
N VAL A 5 -14.58 0.68 -7.27
CA VAL A 5 -13.69 0.16 -6.23
C VAL A 5 -12.36 -0.22 -6.86
N SER A 6 -11.25 0.13 -6.23
CA SER A 6 -9.93 -0.38 -6.55
C SER A 6 -9.60 -1.61 -5.71
N THR A 7 -8.82 -2.54 -6.26
CA THR A 7 -8.38 -3.78 -5.60
C THR A 7 -6.92 -4.07 -5.94
N ASP A 8 -6.15 -4.49 -4.94
CA ASP A 8 -4.75 -4.88 -5.14
C ASP A 8 -4.29 -5.95 -4.14
N GLY A 9 -3.26 -6.69 -4.51
CA GLY A 9 -2.55 -7.66 -3.69
C GLY A 9 -1.05 -7.41 -3.71
N SER A 10 -0.41 -7.58 -2.57
CA SER A 10 1.04 -7.39 -2.44
C SER A 10 1.71 -8.60 -1.79
N ALA A 11 2.93 -8.91 -2.20
CA ALA A 11 3.79 -9.88 -1.55
C ALA A 11 5.20 -9.32 -1.35
N LEU A 12 5.71 -9.39 -0.11
CA LEU A 12 7.07 -8.92 0.25
C LEU A 12 8.17 -9.98 -0.03
N GLY A 13 7.78 -11.09 -0.65
CA GLY A 13 8.60 -12.14 -1.26
C GLY A 13 7.68 -13.06 -2.06
N ASN A 14 7.96 -13.29 -3.35
CA ASN A 14 7.08 -14.06 -4.22
C ASN A 14 7.87 -15.12 -5.04
N PRO A 15 7.55 -16.42 -4.90
CA PRO A 15 6.70 -16.99 -3.85
C PRO A 15 7.40 -17.00 -2.48
N ASN A 16 6.64 -17.27 -1.41
CA ASN A 16 7.12 -17.43 -0.03
C ASN A 16 7.54 -16.15 0.68
N GLY A 17 6.58 -15.28 0.92
CA GLY A 17 6.76 -14.13 1.78
C GLY A 17 5.43 -13.64 2.34
N PRO A 18 5.48 -12.76 3.35
CA PRO A 18 4.30 -12.07 3.86
C PRO A 18 3.57 -11.39 2.72
N MET A 19 2.26 -11.57 2.70
CA MET A 19 1.39 -11.08 1.66
C MET A 19 0.24 -10.28 2.27
N GLY A 20 -0.34 -9.41 1.46
CA GLY A 20 -1.46 -8.57 1.82
C GLY A 20 -2.42 -8.42 0.66
N TRP A 21 -3.62 -7.96 0.98
CA TRP A 21 -4.68 -7.63 0.04
C TRP A 21 -5.40 -6.40 0.54
N ALA A 22 -5.96 -5.62 -0.38
CA ALA A 22 -6.80 -4.48 -0.03
C ALA A 22 -7.80 -4.15 -1.13
N TRP A 23 -8.92 -3.56 -0.72
CA TRP A 23 -9.85 -2.89 -1.61
C TRP A 23 -10.22 -1.51 -1.04
N ALA A 24 -10.56 -0.56 -1.91
CA ALA A 24 -11.00 0.77 -1.49
C ALA A 24 -12.02 1.36 -2.47
N ASP A 25 -13.07 1.98 -1.93
CA ASP A 25 -14.02 2.80 -2.66
C ASP A 25 -13.35 4.06 -3.22
N HIS A 26 -13.83 4.48 -4.40
CA HIS A 26 -13.48 5.80 -4.94
C HIS A 26 -14.30 6.92 -4.28
N ASP A 27 -15.49 6.61 -3.76
CA ASP A 27 -16.31 7.56 -3.02
C ASP A 27 -16.06 7.46 -1.51
N LYS A 28 -15.79 8.60 -0.87
CA LYS A 28 -15.43 8.64 0.55
C LYS A 28 -16.69 8.69 1.40
N ASN A 29 -16.71 7.92 2.49
CA ASN A 29 -17.88 7.80 3.38
C ASN A 29 -19.12 7.22 2.69
N ALA A 30 -18.92 6.32 1.72
CA ALA A 30 -19.99 5.58 1.06
C ALA A 30 -20.55 4.43 1.93
N GLY A 31 -19.92 4.15 3.09
CA GLY A 31 -20.36 3.14 4.04
C GLY A 31 -21.84 3.26 4.40
N GLY A 32 -22.53 2.13 4.44
CA GLY A 32 -23.96 2.04 4.76
C GLY A 32 -24.91 2.68 3.73
N THR A 33 -24.40 3.22 2.62
CA THR A 33 -25.22 3.69 1.50
C THR A 33 -25.68 2.52 0.62
N ALA A 34 -26.52 2.80 -0.39
CA ALA A 34 -27.09 1.77 -1.24
C ALA A 34 -25.99 0.98 -1.98
N GLY A 35 -25.92 -0.32 -1.69
CA GLY A 35 -24.94 -1.23 -2.28
C GLY A 35 -23.58 -1.28 -1.58
N HIS A 36 -23.41 -0.59 -0.45
CA HIS A 36 -22.20 -0.57 0.39
C HIS A 36 -22.48 -1.21 1.76
N GLU A 37 -21.99 -2.44 1.98
CA GLU A 37 -22.07 -3.19 3.23
C GLU A 37 -20.70 -3.23 3.93
N HIS A 38 -20.18 -2.05 4.22
CA HIS A 38 -18.97 -1.81 5.00
C HIS A 38 -19.11 -0.50 5.78
N ASP A 39 -18.12 -0.20 6.62
CA ASP A 39 -18.13 1.02 7.42
C ASP A 39 -17.76 2.28 6.59
N ASP A 40 -17.85 3.44 7.22
CA ASP A 40 -17.65 4.74 6.56
C ASP A 40 -16.19 4.95 6.07
N HIS A 41 -15.23 4.12 6.49
CA HIS A 41 -13.85 4.27 6.03
C HIS A 41 -13.72 3.97 4.52
N GLY A 42 -14.57 3.09 3.98
CA GLY A 42 -14.61 2.81 2.54
C GLY A 42 -13.42 2.02 2.01
N TYR A 43 -12.75 1.25 2.87
CA TYR A 43 -11.68 0.33 2.47
C TYR A 43 -11.53 -0.79 3.50
N ASP A 44 -10.95 -1.91 3.08
CA ASP A 44 -10.50 -2.98 3.98
C ASP A 44 -9.18 -3.57 3.49
N ALA A 45 -8.43 -4.16 4.41
CA ALA A 45 -7.15 -4.79 4.11
C ALA A 45 -6.89 -5.98 5.03
N GLY A 46 -6.22 -6.98 4.48
CA GLY A 46 -5.79 -8.17 5.19
C GLY A 46 -4.47 -8.69 4.66
N GLY A 47 -4.07 -9.87 5.14
CA GLY A 47 -2.82 -10.49 4.75
C GLY A 47 -2.48 -11.73 5.56
N ALA A 48 -1.34 -12.32 5.27
CA ALA A 48 -0.82 -13.46 6.00
C ALA A 48 0.70 -13.40 6.07
N THR A 49 1.28 -14.07 7.07
CA THR A 49 2.74 -14.14 7.25
C THR A 49 3.45 -14.89 6.13
N ASN A 50 2.68 -15.64 5.32
CA ASN A 50 3.17 -16.26 4.10
C ASN A 50 2.07 -16.27 3.01
N GLY A 51 2.48 -16.41 1.75
CA GLY A 51 1.60 -16.61 0.61
C GLY A 51 2.18 -16.08 -0.70
N THR A 52 1.29 -15.65 -1.61
CA THR A 52 1.65 -15.17 -2.95
C THR A 52 0.84 -13.94 -3.33
N ASN A 53 1.34 -13.18 -4.30
CA ASN A 53 0.60 -12.03 -4.85
C ASN A 53 -0.78 -12.44 -5.35
N GLN A 54 -0.85 -13.54 -6.12
CA GLN A 54 -2.07 -14.07 -6.71
C GLN A 54 -3.18 -14.36 -5.70
N ILE A 55 -2.83 -14.85 -4.50
CA ILE A 55 -3.81 -15.08 -3.44
C ILE A 55 -4.32 -13.73 -2.92
N GLY A 56 -3.43 -12.75 -2.74
CA GLY A 56 -3.79 -11.41 -2.27
C GLY A 56 -4.73 -10.70 -3.23
N GLU A 57 -4.38 -10.68 -4.51
CA GLU A 57 -5.19 -10.06 -5.57
C GLU A 57 -6.61 -10.67 -5.64
N LEU A 58 -6.73 -12.01 -5.53
CA LEU A 58 -8.03 -12.68 -5.51
C LEU A 58 -8.80 -12.43 -4.21
N CYS A 59 -8.13 -12.35 -3.06
CA CYS A 59 -8.78 -12.00 -1.78
C CYS A 59 -9.36 -10.58 -1.84
N ALA A 60 -8.61 -9.62 -2.41
CA ALA A 60 -9.08 -8.25 -2.59
C ALA A 60 -10.37 -8.18 -3.43
N VAL A 61 -10.41 -8.89 -4.56
CA VAL A 61 -11.62 -8.96 -5.40
C VAL A 61 -12.80 -9.61 -4.65
N LEU A 62 -12.56 -10.71 -3.93
CA LEU A 62 -13.61 -11.40 -3.19
C LEU A 62 -14.20 -10.52 -2.09
N GLU A 63 -13.36 -9.87 -1.30
CA GLU A 63 -13.82 -9.01 -0.21
C GLU A 63 -14.48 -7.73 -0.75
N ALA A 64 -14.01 -7.17 -1.87
CA ALA A 64 -14.70 -6.09 -2.57
C ALA A 64 -16.11 -6.51 -3.01
N LEU A 65 -16.29 -7.72 -3.54
CA LEU A 65 -17.62 -8.22 -3.91
C LEU A 65 -18.54 -8.38 -2.70
N ARG A 66 -18.02 -8.88 -1.58
CA ARG A 66 -18.78 -9.07 -0.34
C ARG A 66 -19.14 -7.75 0.34
N ALA A 67 -18.26 -6.77 0.28
CA ALA A 67 -18.51 -5.42 0.76
C ALA A 67 -19.57 -4.69 -0.08
N HIS A 68 -19.87 -5.19 -1.28
CA HIS A 68 -20.86 -4.60 -2.17
C HIS A 68 -21.86 -5.65 -2.66
N PRO A 69 -22.90 -6.01 -1.89
CA PRO A 69 -23.89 -7.01 -2.33
C PRO A 69 -25.05 -6.41 -3.15
N GLY A 70 -25.06 -5.10 -3.38
CA GLY A 70 -26.19 -4.35 -3.92
C GLY A 70 -26.56 -4.58 -5.40
N SER A 71 -27.66 -3.96 -5.83
CA SER A 71 -28.15 -3.99 -7.22
C SER A 71 -27.47 -2.97 -8.14
N GLU A 72 -26.75 -2.05 -7.53
CA GLU A 72 -25.97 -1.00 -8.17
C GLU A 72 -24.88 -1.65 -9.03
N PRO A 73 -24.65 -1.15 -10.26
CA PRO A 73 -23.51 -1.57 -11.06
C PRO A 73 -22.19 -1.37 -10.29
N LEU A 74 -21.39 -2.43 -10.19
CA LEU A 74 -20.06 -2.38 -9.60
C LEU A 74 -18.99 -2.42 -10.69
N LEU A 75 -18.06 -1.48 -10.65
CA LEU A 75 -16.84 -1.47 -11.44
C LEU A 75 -15.65 -1.72 -10.52
N ILE A 76 -14.96 -2.86 -10.72
CA ILE A 76 -13.72 -3.18 -10.03
C ILE A 76 -12.55 -2.78 -10.91
N GLU A 77 -11.73 -1.86 -10.42
CA GLU A 77 -10.43 -1.51 -10.99
C GLU A 77 -9.33 -2.34 -10.33
N SER A 78 -8.48 -2.96 -11.15
CA SER A 78 -7.32 -3.72 -10.67
C SER A 78 -6.21 -3.68 -11.71
N ASP A 79 -4.96 -3.67 -11.28
CA ASP A 79 -3.81 -3.86 -12.17
C ASP A 79 -3.45 -5.35 -12.36
N SER A 80 -4.07 -6.25 -11.59
CA SER A 80 -3.94 -7.69 -11.76
C SER A 80 -4.78 -8.21 -12.92
N GLN A 81 -4.11 -8.48 -14.05
CA GLN A 81 -4.71 -9.24 -15.14
C GLN A 81 -5.08 -10.66 -14.69
N TYR A 82 -4.36 -11.24 -13.74
CA TYR A 82 -4.66 -12.58 -13.24
C TYR A 82 -6.02 -12.63 -12.53
N ALA A 83 -6.28 -11.70 -11.60
CA ALA A 83 -7.53 -11.66 -10.86
C ALA A 83 -8.71 -11.33 -11.79
N ILE A 84 -8.52 -10.38 -12.71
CA ILE A 84 -9.53 -10.05 -13.73
C ILE A 84 -9.86 -11.27 -14.59
N ASN A 85 -8.86 -11.97 -15.13
CA ASN A 85 -9.08 -13.12 -16.01
C ASN A 85 -9.68 -14.32 -15.26
N CYS A 86 -9.29 -14.55 -14.00
CA CYS A 86 -9.92 -15.54 -13.13
C CYS A 86 -11.41 -15.24 -12.93
N SER A 87 -11.76 -13.96 -12.76
CA SER A 87 -13.13 -13.52 -12.45
C SER A 87 -14.05 -13.46 -13.67
N THR A 88 -13.49 -13.34 -14.88
CA THR A 88 -14.27 -13.02 -16.10
C THR A 88 -14.15 -14.09 -17.20
N THR A 89 -12.92 -14.35 -17.64
CA THR A 89 -12.63 -15.13 -18.86
C THR A 89 -12.50 -16.62 -18.55
N TRP A 90 -11.61 -16.98 -17.62
CA TRP A 90 -11.20 -18.37 -17.42
C TRP A 90 -12.24 -19.21 -16.66
N VAL A 91 -12.98 -18.59 -15.75
CA VAL A 91 -14.01 -19.26 -14.93
C VAL A 91 -15.03 -20.03 -15.75
N LYS A 92 -15.44 -19.49 -16.91
CA LYS A 92 -16.42 -20.14 -17.81
C LYS A 92 -15.90 -21.48 -18.33
N GLY A 93 -14.64 -21.49 -18.77
CA GLY A 93 -13.96 -22.69 -19.25
C GLY A 93 -13.72 -23.70 -18.11
N TRP A 94 -13.27 -23.21 -16.95
CA TRP A 94 -13.03 -24.07 -15.79
C TRP A 94 -14.29 -24.72 -15.26
N LYS A 95 -15.42 -24.00 -15.16
CA LYS A 95 -16.72 -24.58 -14.77
C LYS A 95 -17.13 -25.72 -15.70
N LYS A 96 -16.99 -25.54 -17.02
CA LYS A 96 -17.28 -26.57 -18.03
C LYS A 96 -16.36 -27.78 -17.92
N ASN A 97 -15.10 -27.57 -17.56
CA ASN A 97 -14.07 -28.62 -17.50
C ASN A 97 -13.88 -29.22 -16.10
N GLY A 98 -14.86 -29.06 -15.20
CA GLY A 98 -14.80 -29.63 -13.85
C GLY A 98 -13.68 -29.06 -12.99
N TRP A 99 -13.39 -27.76 -13.16
CA TRP A 99 -12.36 -26.99 -12.48
C TRP A 99 -10.94 -27.53 -12.66
N LYS A 100 -10.63 -27.95 -13.89
CA LYS A 100 -9.30 -28.38 -14.31
C LYS A 100 -8.71 -27.42 -15.35
N ASN A 101 -7.40 -27.22 -15.27
CA ASN A 101 -6.64 -26.46 -16.26
C ASN A 101 -6.37 -27.29 -17.53
N SER A 102 -5.69 -26.69 -18.51
CA SER A 102 -5.28 -27.32 -19.77
C SER A 102 -4.47 -28.62 -19.57
N GLN A 103 -3.69 -28.70 -18.48
CA GLN A 103 -2.91 -29.88 -18.09
C GLN A 103 -3.73 -30.93 -17.31
N LYS A 104 -5.06 -30.79 -17.24
CA LYS A 104 -5.99 -31.63 -16.46
C LYS A 104 -5.72 -31.65 -14.94
N LYS A 105 -4.93 -30.71 -14.44
CA LYS A 105 -4.69 -30.51 -13.00
C LYS A 105 -5.77 -29.59 -12.41
N PRO A 106 -6.05 -29.68 -11.11
CA PRO A 106 -6.92 -28.71 -10.44
C PRO A 106 -6.44 -27.28 -10.70
N VAL A 107 -7.38 -26.35 -10.88
CA VAL A 107 -7.08 -24.92 -10.99
C VAL A 107 -6.42 -24.44 -9.69
N LYS A 108 -5.36 -23.63 -9.79
CA LYS A 108 -4.73 -23.02 -8.61
C LYS A 108 -5.69 -22.00 -8.00
N ASN A 109 -5.69 -21.88 -6.67
CA ASN A 109 -6.58 -20.96 -5.92
C ASN A 109 -8.08 -21.17 -6.20
N ILE A 110 -8.46 -22.41 -6.55
CA ILE A 110 -9.83 -22.77 -6.95
C ILE A 110 -10.90 -22.34 -5.96
N GLU A 111 -10.63 -22.38 -4.66
CA GLU A 111 -11.62 -22.00 -3.64
C GLU A 111 -11.94 -20.51 -3.71
N LEU A 112 -10.93 -19.64 -3.89
CA LEU A 112 -11.14 -18.22 -4.14
C LEU A 112 -11.90 -17.97 -5.45
N VAL A 113 -11.50 -18.62 -6.54
CA VAL A 113 -12.15 -18.44 -7.85
C VAL A 113 -13.63 -18.85 -7.81
N LYS A 114 -13.96 -19.97 -7.15
CA LYS A 114 -15.34 -20.41 -6.96
C LYS A 114 -16.14 -19.42 -6.11
N ALA A 115 -15.54 -18.88 -5.05
CA ALA A 115 -16.20 -17.89 -4.22
C ALA A 115 -16.50 -16.61 -5.01
N ILE A 116 -15.53 -16.09 -5.76
CA ILE A 116 -15.72 -14.93 -6.64
C ILE A 116 -16.84 -15.17 -7.66
N ASP A 117 -16.82 -16.31 -8.36
CA ASP A 117 -17.88 -16.69 -9.31
C ASP A 117 -19.26 -16.74 -8.66
N ARG A 118 -19.33 -17.25 -7.42
CA ARG A 118 -20.56 -17.31 -6.64
C ARG A 118 -21.06 -15.91 -6.26
N GLU A 119 -20.20 -15.05 -5.70
CA GLU A 119 -20.59 -13.69 -5.32
C GLU A 119 -21.05 -12.88 -6.54
N ILE A 120 -20.34 -12.97 -7.67
CA ILE A 120 -20.75 -12.33 -8.93
C ILE A 120 -22.10 -12.86 -9.42
N SER A 121 -22.33 -14.18 -9.33
CA SER A 121 -23.56 -14.81 -9.82
C SER A 121 -24.78 -14.53 -8.93
N GLN A 122 -24.56 -14.32 -7.62
CA GLN A 122 -25.61 -14.07 -6.63
C GLN A 122 -25.98 -12.59 -6.53
N ARG A 123 -25.05 -11.71 -6.89
CA ARG A 123 -25.29 -10.26 -6.88
C ARG A 123 -26.43 -9.90 -7.86
N PRO A 124 -27.41 -9.06 -7.44
CA PRO A 124 -28.49 -8.61 -8.32
C PRO A 124 -28.03 -7.60 -9.38
N GLY A 125 -26.96 -6.84 -9.11
CA GLY A 125 -26.37 -5.85 -10.01
C GLY A 125 -25.23 -6.41 -10.87
N PRO A 126 -24.93 -5.78 -12.02
CA PRO A 126 -23.82 -6.20 -12.86
C PRO A 126 -22.46 -5.86 -12.23
N VAL A 127 -21.48 -6.76 -12.43
CA VAL A 127 -20.08 -6.54 -12.06
C VAL A 127 -19.26 -6.40 -13.34
N ASN A 128 -18.53 -5.30 -13.47
CA ASN A 128 -17.58 -5.04 -14.54
C ASN A 128 -16.18 -4.91 -13.97
N PHE A 129 -15.18 -5.28 -14.78
CA PHE A 129 -13.77 -5.12 -14.43
C PHE A 129 -13.11 -4.16 -15.41
N LYS A 130 -12.21 -3.32 -14.88
CA LYS A 130 -11.35 -2.45 -15.68
C LYS A 130 -9.91 -2.68 -15.26
N TRP A 131 -9.10 -3.12 -16.22
CA TRP A 131 -7.66 -3.17 -16.00
C TRP A 131 -7.11 -1.75 -15.96
N VAL A 132 -6.36 -1.44 -14.90
CA VAL A 132 -5.61 -0.21 -14.75
C VAL A 132 -4.12 -0.52 -14.76
N LYS A 133 -3.31 0.44 -15.17
CA LYS A 133 -1.86 0.26 -15.16
C LYS A 133 -1.35 0.52 -13.73
N GLY A 134 -0.57 -0.41 -13.18
CA GLY A 134 0.09 -0.22 -11.88
C GLY A 134 1.01 1.02 -11.87
N HIS A 135 1.07 1.70 -10.73
CA HIS A 135 1.87 2.92 -10.48
C HIS A 135 1.61 4.09 -11.45
N ALA A 136 0.35 4.29 -11.86
CA ALA A 136 -0.03 5.31 -12.83
C ALA A 136 -1.07 6.31 -12.28
N GLY A 137 -0.76 7.03 -11.19
CA GLY A 137 -1.51 8.22 -10.76
C GLY A 137 -3.00 7.99 -10.50
N ASN A 138 -3.42 6.74 -10.27
CA ASN A 138 -4.78 6.40 -9.89
C ASN A 138 -4.83 6.33 -8.37
N GLU A 139 -5.41 7.36 -7.75
CA GLU A 139 -5.48 7.50 -6.30
C GLU A 139 -6.05 6.25 -5.61
N GLY A 140 -7.06 5.60 -6.22
CA GLY A 140 -7.65 4.37 -5.70
C GLY A 140 -6.67 3.20 -5.72
N ASN A 141 -5.92 3.02 -6.82
CA ASN A 141 -4.93 1.94 -6.96
C ASN A 141 -3.71 2.17 -6.06
N GLU A 142 -3.25 3.41 -5.92
CA GLU A 142 -2.13 3.75 -5.02
C GLU A 142 -2.51 3.51 -3.55
N LEU A 143 -3.76 3.81 -3.17
CA LEU A 143 -4.26 3.53 -1.83
C LEU A 143 -4.27 2.03 -1.53
N VAL A 144 -4.78 1.19 -2.44
CA VAL A 144 -4.83 -0.26 -2.20
C VAL A 144 -3.44 -0.92 -2.23
N ASP A 145 -2.50 -0.44 -3.04
CA ASP A 145 -1.09 -0.89 -2.98
C ASP A 145 -0.47 -0.56 -1.61
N GLU A 146 -0.64 0.67 -1.12
CA GLU A 146 -0.15 1.08 0.19
C GLU A 146 -0.76 0.22 1.32
N LEU A 147 -2.07 0.02 1.29
CA LEU A 147 -2.79 -0.79 2.29
C LEU A 147 -2.32 -2.25 2.28
N ALA A 148 -2.25 -2.87 1.10
CA ALA A 148 -1.81 -4.26 0.94
C ALA A 148 -0.35 -4.45 1.36
N ARG A 149 0.56 -3.56 0.93
CA ARG A 149 1.97 -3.59 1.35
C ARG A 149 2.13 -3.39 2.85
N THR A 150 1.36 -2.47 3.43
CA THR A 150 1.41 -2.19 4.87
C THR A 150 0.95 -3.40 5.66
N TYR A 151 -0.17 -4.03 5.29
CA TYR A 151 -0.65 -5.23 5.98
C TYR A 151 0.33 -6.40 5.86
N ALA A 152 0.93 -6.62 4.67
CA ALA A 152 1.98 -7.61 4.49
C ALA A 152 3.20 -7.33 5.39
N GLY A 153 3.59 -6.06 5.51
CA GLY A 153 4.67 -5.61 6.39
C GLY A 153 4.36 -5.84 7.86
N ASP A 154 3.10 -5.60 8.26
CA ASP A 154 2.62 -5.80 9.61
C ASP A 154 2.55 -7.29 9.98
N CYS A 155 2.11 -8.15 9.07
CA CYS A 155 2.20 -9.60 9.29
C CYS A 155 3.66 -10.05 9.45
N ARG A 156 4.59 -9.48 8.66
CA ARG A 156 6.02 -9.82 8.76
C ARG A 156 6.62 -9.49 10.11
N SER A 157 6.25 -8.35 10.70
CA SER A 157 6.76 -7.91 12.01
C SER A 157 6.02 -8.53 13.19
N GLY A 158 4.97 -9.32 12.94
CA GLY A 158 4.04 -9.75 14.00
C GLY A 158 3.23 -8.57 14.56
N ALA A 159 3.17 -7.47 13.81
CA ALA A 159 2.34 -6.33 14.16
C ALA A 159 0.86 -6.74 14.15
N ARG A 160 0.42 -7.29 13.02
CA ARG A 160 -0.95 -7.73 12.86
C ARG A 160 -1.01 -9.21 12.59
N ASP A 161 -1.93 -9.86 13.29
CA ASP A 161 -2.34 -11.21 12.98
C ASP A 161 -2.91 -11.28 11.55
N GLY A 162 -2.65 -12.40 10.87
CA GLY A 162 -3.15 -12.63 9.52
C GLY A 162 -4.68 -12.54 9.44
N TYR A 163 -5.17 -12.01 8.33
CA TYR A 163 -6.57 -11.98 7.95
C TYR A 163 -6.71 -12.26 6.46
N LEU A 164 -7.29 -13.40 6.13
CA LEU A 164 -7.76 -13.74 4.80
C LEU A 164 -9.23 -14.18 4.91
N PRO A 165 -10.04 -14.02 3.85
CA PRO A 165 -11.27 -14.79 3.74
C PRO A 165 -10.97 -16.29 3.86
N ILE A 166 -11.94 -17.09 4.32
CA ILE A 166 -11.73 -18.52 4.54
C ILE A 166 -11.23 -19.23 3.27
N GLU A 167 -11.70 -18.83 2.09
CA GLU A 167 -11.25 -19.35 0.80
C GLU A 167 -9.78 -18.97 0.48
N GLY A 168 -9.33 -17.82 0.99
CA GLY A 168 -7.93 -17.39 0.96
C GLY A 168 -7.04 -18.29 1.82
N TRP A 169 -7.47 -18.60 3.05
CA TRP A 169 -6.78 -19.58 3.90
C TRP A 169 -6.73 -20.97 3.28
N GLN A 170 -7.84 -21.46 2.72
CA GLN A 170 -7.88 -22.75 2.02
C GLN A 170 -6.94 -22.78 0.82
N SER A 171 -6.89 -21.70 0.03
CA SER A 171 -6.00 -21.59 -1.12
C SER A 171 -4.53 -21.54 -0.72
N LEU A 172 -4.20 -20.79 0.35
CA LEU A 172 -2.84 -20.72 0.89
C LEU A 172 -2.38 -22.07 1.45
N LEU A 173 -3.17 -22.67 2.33
CA LEU A 173 -2.84 -23.93 3.00
C LEU A 173 -2.86 -25.13 2.05
N GLY A 174 -3.63 -25.07 0.97
CA GLY A 174 -3.61 -26.04 -0.11
C GLY A 174 -2.46 -25.86 -1.12
N SER A 175 -1.66 -24.80 -0.99
CA SER A 175 -0.53 -24.50 -1.88
C SER A 175 0.79 -25.05 -1.33
N GLU A 176 1.82 -25.09 -2.19
CA GLU A 176 3.19 -25.42 -1.79
C GLU A 176 3.82 -24.36 -0.86
N TYR A 177 3.19 -23.18 -0.76
CA TYR A 177 3.64 -22.02 0.01
C TYR A 177 3.09 -22.00 1.44
N ALA A 178 2.32 -23.03 1.83
CA ALA A 178 1.75 -23.12 3.18
C ALA A 178 2.80 -23.18 4.29
N ARG A 179 4.03 -23.62 3.98
CA ARG A 179 5.08 -23.88 4.97
C ARG A 179 5.47 -22.59 5.71
N GLY A 180 5.38 -22.61 7.03
CA GLY A 180 5.73 -21.45 7.86
C GLY A 180 4.66 -20.36 7.90
N THR A 181 3.47 -20.61 7.34
CA THR A 181 2.30 -19.75 7.56
C THR A 181 1.91 -19.80 9.03
N ASP A 182 1.77 -18.63 9.63
CA ASP A 182 1.15 -18.48 10.94
C ASP A 182 -0.37 -18.35 10.75
N VAL A 183 -1.11 -19.33 11.27
CA VAL A 183 -2.56 -19.42 11.12
C VAL A 183 -3.18 -19.02 12.45
N PRO A 184 -3.95 -17.92 12.50
CA PRO A 184 -4.62 -17.48 13.72
C PRO A 184 -5.53 -18.57 14.33
N PRO A 185 -5.67 -18.65 15.67
CA PRO A 185 -6.45 -19.71 16.32
C PRO A 185 -7.93 -19.75 15.92
N ASP A 186 -8.56 -18.60 15.68
CA ASP A 186 -9.94 -18.48 15.22
C ASP A 186 -10.12 -19.06 13.81
N VAL A 187 -9.16 -18.81 12.92
CA VAL A 187 -9.10 -19.42 11.59
C VAL A 187 -9.01 -20.93 11.68
N GLN A 188 -8.17 -21.46 12.58
CA GLN A 188 -8.06 -22.91 12.79
C GLN A 188 -9.39 -23.52 13.26
N LEU A 189 -10.14 -22.83 14.12
CA LEU A 189 -11.47 -23.30 14.55
C LEU A 189 -12.46 -23.38 13.39
N VAL A 190 -12.46 -22.39 12.49
CA VAL A 190 -13.31 -22.42 11.29
C VAL A 190 -12.90 -23.55 10.35
N LEU A 191 -11.59 -23.72 10.10
CA LEU A 191 -11.06 -24.81 9.26
C LEU A 191 -11.38 -26.19 9.83
N ASP A 192 -11.40 -26.34 11.16
CA ASP A 192 -11.78 -27.56 11.86
C ASP A 192 -13.31 -27.81 11.88
N GLY A 193 -14.12 -26.88 11.37
CA GLY A 193 -15.59 -26.94 11.43
C GLY A 193 -16.16 -26.71 12.84
N LYS A 194 -15.38 -26.09 13.73
CA LYS A 194 -15.75 -25.77 15.12
C LYS A 194 -16.32 -24.36 15.29
N ALA A 195 -16.25 -23.53 14.24
CA ALA A 195 -16.79 -22.17 14.18
C ALA A 195 -17.29 -21.83 12.77
N ASP A 196 -18.11 -20.79 12.65
CA ASP A 196 -18.62 -20.32 11.35
C ASP A 196 -17.64 -19.34 10.69
N ALA A 197 -17.56 -19.32 9.36
CA ALA A 197 -16.69 -18.38 8.65
C ALA A 197 -17.07 -16.91 8.89
N THR A 198 -18.33 -16.60 9.18
CA THR A 198 -18.76 -15.23 9.56
C THR A 198 -18.24 -14.81 10.93
N SER A 199 -17.72 -15.75 11.73
CA SER A 199 -17.12 -15.46 13.03
C SER A 199 -15.63 -15.08 12.95
N LEU A 200 -15.02 -15.18 11.76
CA LEU A 200 -13.66 -14.70 11.56
C LEU A 200 -13.59 -13.22 11.89
N ARG A 201 -12.61 -12.85 12.73
CA ARG A 201 -12.40 -11.46 13.08
C ARG A 201 -12.08 -10.67 11.80
N LYS A 202 -12.85 -9.62 11.52
CA LYS A 202 -12.34 -8.57 10.62
C LYS A 202 -11.25 -7.83 11.39
N PRO A 203 -10.11 -7.51 10.76
CA PRO A 203 -9.13 -6.64 11.38
C PRO A 203 -9.86 -5.34 11.70
N VAL A 204 -9.74 -4.88 12.95
CA VAL A 204 -10.12 -3.51 13.25
C VAL A 204 -9.30 -2.65 12.29
N ALA A 205 -9.98 -1.81 11.51
CA ALA A 205 -9.32 -0.89 10.59
C ALA A 205 -8.08 -0.34 11.29
N ALA A 206 -6.95 -0.49 10.62
CA ALA A 206 -5.66 0.04 11.05
C ALA A 206 -5.83 1.40 11.74
N ASP A 207 -5.83 1.46 13.08
CA ASP A 207 -5.49 2.71 13.72
C ASP A 207 -4.00 2.90 13.38
N PRO A 208 -3.62 3.92 12.61
CA PRO A 208 -2.21 4.15 12.28
C PRO A 208 -1.33 4.35 13.52
N ASN A 209 -1.90 4.36 14.74
CA ASN A 209 -1.20 4.49 16.02
C ASN A 209 -0.95 3.19 16.81
N THR A 210 -1.35 2.00 16.34
CA THR A 210 -1.12 0.77 17.14
C THR A 210 0.13 0.02 16.66
N ALA A 211 1.23 0.18 17.40
CA ALA A 211 2.51 -0.48 17.17
C ALA A 211 2.59 -1.86 17.86
N PRO A 212 2.98 -2.93 17.16
CA PRO A 212 3.14 -4.24 17.78
C PRO A 212 4.53 -4.81 17.50
N GLY A 213 5.13 -5.34 18.57
CA GLY A 213 6.54 -5.68 18.65
C GLY A 213 6.84 -7.11 18.22
N GLY A 214 7.87 -7.28 17.40
CA GLY A 214 8.44 -8.58 17.04
C GLY A 214 9.55 -8.46 16.00
N THR A 215 10.75 -8.92 16.34
CA THR A 215 11.84 -9.31 15.40
C THR A 215 11.91 -10.84 15.38
N PRO A 216 12.56 -11.58 14.43
CA PRO A 216 13.64 -11.16 13.52
C PRO A 216 13.76 -11.86 12.12
N HIS A 217 14.74 -11.35 11.34
CA HIS A 217 15.70 -12.03 10.43
C HIS A 217 15.31 -12.60 9.04
N GLN A 218 16.08 -12.14 8.04
CA GLN A 218 16.06 -12.46 6.61
C GLN A 218 17.11 -13.51 6.23
N VAL A 219 16.83 -14.24 5.15
CA VAL A 219 17.77 -14.47 4.03
C VAL A 219 16.97 -14.40 2.72
N LYS A 220 17.42 -13.62 1.73
CA LYS A 220 16.78 -13.48 0.40
C LYS A 220 17.61 -14.19 -0.70
N PRO A 221 17.01 -14.98 -1.60
CA PRO A 221 17.68 -15.44 -2.83
C PRO A 221 17.63 -14.37 -3.94
N SER A 222 18.45 -14.58 -4.98
CA SER A 222 18.79 -13.64 -6.06
C SER A 222 17.69 -13.41 -7.09
N LEU A 223 17.72 -12.21 -7.70
CA LEU A 223 16.75 -11.62 -8.64
C LEU A 223 16.44 -12.45 -9.90
N GLU A 224 17.33 -13.36 -10.33
CA GLU A 224 17.12 -14.20 -11.52
C GLU A 224 16.24 -15.44 -11.28
N GLU A 225 16.07 -15.89 -10.03
CA GLU A 225 15.11 -16.95 -9.67
C GLU A 225 13.68 -16.43 -9.49
N LEU A 226 13.49 -15.11 -9.38
CA LEU A 226 12.20 -14.44 -9.08
C LEU A 226 11.32 -14.18 -10.31
N LEU A 227 11.84 -14.40 -11.52
CA LEU A 227 11.20 -14.02 -12.78
C LEU A 227 10.84 -15.21 -13.69
N THR A 228 10.98 -16.45 -13.22
CA THR A 228 10.56 -17.61 -14.02
C THR A 228 9.05 -17.83 -13.89
N GLU A 229 8.31 -17.39 -14.90
CA GLU A 229 6.89 -17.71 -15.05
C GLU A 229 6.68 -19.24 -15.10
N PRO A 230 5.72 -19.81 -14.35
CA PRO A 230 5.40 -21.22 -14.50
C PRO A 230 4.63 -21.45 -15.81
N GLU A 231 5.26 -22.16 -16.74
CA GLU A 231 4.65 -22.68 -17.96
C GLU A 231 3.31 -23.37 -17.68
N GLY A 232 2.27 -22.94 -18.40
CA GLY A 232 0.94 -23.53 -18.29
C GLY A 232 -0.23 -22.73 -18.84
N VAL A 233 -0.01 -21.50 -19.34
CA VAL A 233 -1.00 -20.76 -20.12
C VAL A 233 -0.87 -21.23 -21.58
N PRO A 234 -1.89 -21.86 -22.18
CA PRO A 234 -1.91 -22.06 -23.62
C PRO A 234 -1.96 -20.68 -24.29
N ASP A 235 -1.00 -20.44 -25.18
CA ASP A 235 -1.05 -19.36 -26.18
C ASP A 235 -2.32 -19.56 -27.02
N TRP A 236 -3.38 -18.84 -26.68
CA TRP A 236 -4.49 -18.66 -27.60
C TRP A 236 -4.09 -17.50 -28.49
N GLY A 237 -3.66 -17.87 -29.70
CA GLY A 237 -3.28 -16.96 -30.75
C GLY A 237 -4.30 -15.84 -30.92
N ASP A 238 -3.74 -14.68 -31.20
CA ASP A 238 -4.39 -13.42 -31.51
C ASP A 238 -5.31 -13.57 -32.75
N ASP A 239 -6.51 -14.09 -32.53
CA ASP A 239 -7.61 -14.06 -33.49
C ASP A 239 -8.78 -13.29 -32.86
N THR A 240 -8.55 -12.00 -32.69
CA THR A 240 -9.64 -11.03 -32.51
C THR A 240 -10.15 -10.65 -33.90
N PRO A 241 -11.39 -10.97 -34.31
CA PRO A 241 -11.96 -10.33 -35.47
C PRO A 241 -12.18 -8.86 -35.13
N THR A 242 -11.54 -7.95 -35.86
CA THR A 242 -11.88 -6.53 -35.87
C THR A 242 -13.34 -6.38 -36.30
N ALA A 243 -14.24 -6.34 -35.33
CA ALA A 243 -15.62 -5.93 -35.52
C ALA A 243 -15.73 -4.45 -35.15
N GLU A 244 -15.88 -3.62 -36.17
CA GLU A 244 -16.20 -2.20 -36.06
C GLU A 244 -17.40 -1.99 -35.13
N ALA A 245 -17.24 -1.12 -34.13
CA ALA A 245 -18.35 -0.65 -33.32
C ALA A 245 -19.33 0.15 -34.20
N PRO A 246 -20.66 -0.10 -34.16
CA PRO A 246 -21.61 0.71 -34.89
C PRO A 246 -21.71 2.10 -34.25
N ALA A 247 -21.30 3.12 -35.00
CA ALA A 247 -21.52 4.51 -34.68
C ALA A 247 -23.02 4.83 -34.71
N ILE A 248 -23.55 5.27 -33.57
CA ILE A 248 -24.91 5.82 -33.48
C ILE A 248 -24.84 7.28 -33.94
N THR A 249 -25.44 7.54 -35.10
CA THR A 249 -25.66 8.86 -35.67
C THR A 249 -26.69 9.62 -34.84
N ILE A 250 -26.31 10.80 -34.33
CA ILE A 250 -27.25 11.82 -33.85
C ILE A 250 -27.16 13.00 -34.80
N ASP A 251 -28.28 13.27 -35.45
CA ASP A 251 -28.50 14.32 -36.44
C ASP A 251 -29.23 15.47 -35.73
N GLU A 252 -28.55 16.60 -35.52
CA GLU A 252 -29.23 17.87 -35.25
C GLU A 252 -28.54 19.00 -36.05
N LYS A 253 -29.18 19.36 -37.16
CA LYS A 253 -28.98 20.64 -37.85
C LYS A 253 -29.70 21.77 -37.11
N SER A 254 -29.10 22.95 -37.23
CA SER A 254 -29.58 24.30 -36.90
C SER A 254 -29.43 24.66 -35.41
N VAL A 255 -28.74 25.74 -35.02
CA VAL A 255 -28.82 27.11 -35.54
C VAL A 255 -27.45 27.82 -35.45
N SER A 256 -27.24 28.72 -36.42
CA SER A 256 -26.09 29.53 -36.78
C SER A 256 -25.90 30.85 -35.99
N ASN A 257 -24.71 31.43 -36.19
CA ASN A 257 -24.27 32.83 -36.09
C ASN A 257 -23.55 33.25 -34.79
N ALA A 258 -22.55 34.14 -34.76
CA ALA A 258 -21.52 34.65 -35.67
C ALA A 258 -20.77 35.76 -34.89
N ALA A 259 -19.45 35.94 -35.13
CA ALA A 259 -18.67 37.19 -34.95
C ALA A 259 -18.43 37.69 -33.49
N THR A 260 -17.36 38.37 -33.07
CA THR A 260 -16.08 38.92 -33.59
C THR A 260 -15.37 39.60 -32.40
N ASN A 261 -14.02 39.71 -32.41
CA ASN A 261 -13.12 40.74 -31.82
C ASN A 261 -13.34 41.19 -30.34
N ASP A 262 -12.34 41.45 -29.49
CA ASP A 262 -11.18 42.31 -29.68
C ASP A 262 -10.21 42.15 -28.47
N THR A 263 -8.91 42.35 -28.69
CA THR A 263 -7.92 42.75 -27.66
C THR A 263 -7.43 44.14 -28.06
N PRO A 264 -6.96 45.02 -27.17
CA PRO A 264 -5.49 45.11 -26.97
C PRO A 264 -4.96 45.65 -25.61
N ARG A 265 -3.76 45.14 -25.26
CA ARG A 265 -2.49 45.81 -24.81
C ARG A 265 -2.47 46.82 -23.64
N ASN A 266 -1.52 46.65 -22.70
CA ASN A 266 -0.16 47.27 -22.66
C ASN A 266 0.59 46.79 -21.39
N ALA A 267 1.81 46.21 -21.43
CA ALA A 267 3.16 46.83 -21.41
C ALA A 267 3.35 47.85 -20.25
N THR A 268 4.42 47.85 -19.42
CA THR A 268 5.85 48.04 -19.77
C THR A 268 6.72 47.86 -18.49
N SER A 269 7.81 47.08 -18.55
CA SER A 269 9.25 47.44 -18.40
C SER A 269 9.91 47.41 -17.00
N SER A 270 10.94 46.55 -16.88
CA SER A 270 12.15 46.65 -16.02
C SER A 270 13.15 47.69 -16.60
N PRO A 271 14.47 47.79 -16.26
CA PRO A 271 15.33 47.19 -15.20
C PRO A 271 16.40 48.15 -14.58
N ASN A 272 17.19 47.66 -13.60
CA ASN A 272 18.66 47.87 -13.34
C ASN A 272 18.96 47.61 -11.85
N ALA A 273 19.88 46.75 -11.40
CA ALA A 273 21.31 46.54 -11.67
C ALA A 273 22.26 47.41 -10.82
N ALA A 274 22.97 46.71 -9.92
CA ALA A 274 24.38 46.85 -9.52
C ALA A 274 24.81 47.78 -8.37
N GLN A 275 25.71 47.19 -7.55
CA GLN A 275 26.93 47.74 -6.91
C GLN A 275 27.02 47.69 -5.35
N SER A 276 27.94 46.85 -4.87
CA SER A 276 28.78 47.02 -3.65
C SER A 276 29.92 48.03 -3.95
N PRO A 277 30.90 48.40 -3.06
CA PRO A 277 31.31 47.79 -1.77
C PRO A 277 31.85 48.72 -0.63
N ALA A 278 32.23 48.08 0.49
CA ALA A 278 33.38 48.28 1.41
C ALA A 278 33.62 49.56 2.26
N ALA A 279 33.95 49.32 3.55
CA ALA A 279 35.00 49.90 4.43
C ALA A 279 34.49 49.93 5.90
N GLU A 280 34.96 49.07 6.82
CA GLU A 280 36.21 49.12 7.60
C GLU A 280 36.25 50.25 8.66
N GLN A 281 36.21 49.86 9.95
CA GLN A 281 37.06 50.39 11.04
C GLN A 281 36.68 49.80 12.43
N THR A 282 37.62 49.05 13.02
CA THR A 282 37.81 48.79 14.46
C THR A 282 38.57 50.00 15.09
N PRO A 283 38.74 50.19 16.43
CA PRO A 283 39.41 49.24 17.34
C PRO A 283 39.01 49.20 18.84
N ALA A 284 39.48 48.13 19.52
CA ALA A 284 40.02 48.03 20.91
C ALA A 284 39.09 48.31 22.12
N ALA A 285 39.19 47.72 23.32
CA ALA A 285 40.03 46.72 24.00
C ALA A 285 39.22 46.26 25.26
N SER A 286 39.38 45.09 25.89
CA SER A 286 40.37 44.85 26.96
C SER A 286 40.20 43.44 27.57
N THR A 287 41.34 42.86 27.93
CA THR A 287 41.68 41.70 28.79
C THR A 287 41.09 41.82 30.23
N SER A 288 41.00 40.85 31.15
CA SER A 288 41.80 39.64 31.49
C SER A 288 41.09 38.79 32.58
N THR A 289 41.49 37.52 32.62
CA THR A 289 41.30 36.37 33.55
C THR A 289 41.56 36.57 35.06
N ALA A 290 40.93 35.73 35.90
CA ALA A 290 41.50 35.23 37.17
C ALA A 290 40.89 33.87 37.61
N THR A 291 41.74 33.07 38.27
CA THR A 291 41.68 31.62 38.55
C THR A 291 41.34 31.33 40.03
N ALA A 292 40.68 30.20 40.36
CA ALA A 292 40.88 29.47 41.63
C ALA A 292 40.23 28.06 41.66
N ALA A 293 40.96 27.08 42.22
CA ALA A 293 40.55 25.75 42.75
C ALA A 293 41.43 25.48 44.02
N PRO A 294 41.35 24.38 44.83
CA PRO A 294 40.46 23.18 44.84
C PRO A 294 40.00 22.60 46.25
N THR A 295 39.31 21.42 46.24
CA THR A 295 39.40 20.20 47.16
C THR A 295 38.26 19.94 48.20
N PRO A 296 37.89 18.69 48.67
CA PRO A 296 38.00 17.28 48.17
C PRO A 296 36.69 16.41 48.12
N THR A 297 36.76 15.39 47.25
CA THR A 297 36.25 13.99 47.15
C THR A 297 35.17 13.36 48.06
N GLN A 298 34.15 12.76 47.41
CA GLN A 298 33.43 11.52 47.82
C GLN A 298 33.40 10.56 46.60
N PRO A 299 33.63 9.23 46.73
CA PRO A 299 33.76 8.36 45.56
C PRO A 299 32.39 8.01 44.95
N ALA A 300 32.13 8.51 43.75
CA ALA A 300 30.99 8.10 42.92
C ALA A 300 31.40 6.98 41.96
N GLN A 301 30.47 6.03 41.76
CA GLN A 301 30.60 4.88 40.86
C GLN A 301 31.07 5.29 39.45
N PRO A 302 31.82 4.44 38.73
CA PRO A 302 32.29 4.78 37.39
C PRO A 302 31.09 5.00 36.45
N ALA A 303 30.92 6.24 36.02
CA ALA A 303 30.02 6.62 34.95
C ALA A 303 30.46 5.90 33.67
N ALA A 304 29.51 5.27 33.00
CA ALA A 304 29.73 4.70 31.67
C ALA A 304 30.30 5.77 30.75
N THR A 305 31.52 5.56 30.27
CA THR A 305 32.15 6.41 29.27
C THR A 305 31.36 6.28 27.97
N THR A 306 30.61 7.33 27.60
CA THR A 306 30.06 7.47 26.25
C THR A 306 31.24 7.46 25.26
N PRO A 307 31.27 6.56 24.25
CA PRO A 307 32.33 6.57 23.27
C PRO A 307 32.29 7.88 22.48
N THR A 308 33.40 8.63 22.50
CA THR A 308 33.57 9.85 21.72
C THR A 308 33.64 9.46 20.23
N ALA A 309 32.54 9.66 19.50
CA ALA A 309 32.49 9.39 18.07
C ALA A 309 33.41 10.34 17.30
N THR A 310 34.32 9.80 16.49
CA THR A 310 35.13 10.58 15.55
C THR A 310 34.22 11.02 14.39
N PRO A 311 34.18 12.31 14.01
CA PRO A 311 33.33 12.76 12.91
C PRO A 311 33.83 12.17 11.58
N SER A 312 32.93 11.47 10.88
CA SER A 312 33.22 10.78 9.60
C SER A 312 33.40 11.72 8.41
N GLY A 313 33.14 13.02 8.57
CA GLY A 313 33.13 14.00 7.49
C GLY A 313 31.93 13.90 6.55
N LEU A 314 31.03 12.93 6.76
CA LEU A 314 29.79 12.77 6.00
C LEU A 314 28.74 13.77 6.49
N THR A 315 28.05 14.42 5.55
CA THR A 315 26.91 15.30 5.83
C THR A 315 25.66 14.71 5.17
N VAL A 316 24.53 14.77 5.87
CA VAL A 316 23.22 14.35 5.37
C VAL A 316 22.30 15.56 5.41
N SER A 317 21.61 15.84 4.31
CA SER A 317 20.62 16.92 4.23
C SER A 317 19.37 16.41 3.50
N GLY A 318 18.19 16.90 3.90
CA GLY A 318 16.91 16.45 3.37
C GLY A 318 15.75 16.86 4.27
N ALA A 319 14.53 16.59 3.81
CA ALA A 319 13.33 16.80 4.61
C ALA A 319 13.06 15.56 5.48
N LEU A 320 13.02 15.73 6.80
CA LEU A 320 12.60 14.68 7.73
C LEU A 320 11.10 14.82 7.99
N ARG A 321 10.32 13.79 7.68
CA ARG A 321 8.90 13.74 7.99
C ARG A 321 8.69 13.01 9.31
N PHE A 322 8.15 13.71 10.30
CA PHE A 322 7.72 13.12 11.56
C PHE A 322 6.33 12.53 11.39
N SER A 323 6.17 11.25 11.73
CA SER A 323 4.88 10.56 11.77
C SER A 323 4.62 10.07 13.20
N PRO A 324 3.43 10.31 13.77
CA PRO A 324 2.32 11.05 13.15
C PRO A 324 2.63 12.55 13.03
N ALA A 325 1.98 13.23 12.08
CA ALA A 325 2.23 14.66 11.85
C ALA A 325 1.83 15.47 13.09
N PRO A 326 2.59 16.52 13.50
CA PRO A 326 2.26 17.34 14.68
C PRO A 326 0.79 17.73 14.83
N LYS A 327 0.11 18.04 13.73
CA LYS A 327 -1.32 18.40 13.67
C LYS A 327 -2.29 17.34 14.22
N THR A 328 -1.86 16.09 14.35
CA THR A 328 -2.67 15.02 14.95
C THR A 328 -2.58 15.01 16.47
N SER A 329 -1.66 15.78 17.07
CA SER A 329 -1.55 15.92 18.52
C SER A 329 -2.58 16.94 19.05
N PRO A 330 -3.31 16.64 20.13
CA PRO A 330 -4.21 17.61 20.77
C PRO A 330 -3.47 18.82 21.36
N TYR A 331 -2.14 18.78 21.43
CA TYR A 331 -1.28 19.86 21.90
C TYR A 331 -0.73 20.75 20.78
N PHE A 332 -1.08 20.49 19.52
CA PHE A 332 -0.65 21.30 18.40
C PHE A 332 -1.47 22.59 18.28
N ASN A 333 -0.80 23.72 18.46
CA ASN A 333 -1.43 25.04 18.47
C ASN A 333 -1.44 25.75 17.10
N GLY A 334 -1.22 25.01 16.01
CA GLY A 334 -1.19 25.55 14.65
C GLY A 334 0.12 26.22 14.23
N GLN A 335 1.12 26.30 15.12
CA GLN A 335 2.43 26.87 14.83
C GLN A 335 3.51 25.79 14.65
N PRO A 336 4.59 26.04 13.88
CA PRO A 336 5.72 25.14 13.82
C PRO A 336 6.27 24.80 15.22
N MET A 337 6.37 23.51 15.53
CA MET A 337 6.88 23.07 16.83
C MET A 337 8.40 22.92 16.78
N PRO A 338 9.16 23.58 17.69
CA PRO A 338 10.57 23.28 17.83
C PRO A 338 10.72 21.86 18.38
N ILE A 339 11.49 21.03 17.68
CA ILE A 339 11.80 19.68 18.11
C ILE A 339 13.31 19.51 18.20
N ARG A 340 13.77 18.98 19.33
CA ARG A 340 15.17 18.62 19.57
C ARG A 340 15.22 17.16 19.97
N GLY A 341 16.14 16.41 19.38
CA GLY A 341 16.26 14.99 19.63
C GLY A 341 17.40 14.38 18.84
N SER A 342 17.58 13.07 18.99
CA SER A 342 18.50 12.25 18.22
C SER A 342 17.76 11.12 17.55
N ILE A 343 18.16 10.80 16.32
CA ILE A 343 17.74 9.58 15.63
C ILE A 343 18.98 8.69 15.60
N GLU A 344 18.87 7.50 16.18
CA GLU A 344 19.91 6.49 16.01
C GLU A 344 19.63 5.74 14.71
N VAL A 345 20.62 5.73 13.81
CA VAL A 345 20.50 5.10 12.50
C VAL A 345 21.60 4.06 12.39
N GLN A 346 21.23 2.82 12.07
CA GLN A 346 22.16 1.73 11.78
C GLN A 346 21.84 1.18 10.40
N GLY A 347 22.84 1.11 9.52
CA GLY A 347 22.68 0.62 8.16
C GLY A 347 23.90 0.88 7.29
N TYR A 348 23.86 0.39 6.06
CA TYR A 348 24.90 0.61 5.07
C TYR A 348 24.50 1.73 4.12
N VAL A 349 25.46 2.63 3.85
CA VAL A 349 25.33 3.63 2.78
C VAL A 349 25.72 2.94 1.47
N ASP A 350 24.90 3.08 0.43
CA ASP A 350 25.20 2.51 -0.89
C ASP A 350 26.31 3.30 -1.63
N GLY A 351 26.69 2.81 -2.81
CA GLY A 351 27.75 3.42 -3.64
C GLY A 351 27.42 4.83 -4.14
N ASP A 352 26.15 5.22 -4.12
CA ASP A 352 25.66 6.53 -4.53
C ASP A 352 25.44 7.47 -3.33
N GLY A 353 25.71 7.01 -2.10
CA GLY A 353 25.61 7.80 -0.88
C GLY A 353 24.24 7.74 -0.19
N ASN A 354 23.34 6.84 -0.60
CA ASN A 354 22.01 6.74 -0.01
C ASN A 354 21.98 5.77 1.18
N LEU A 355 21.21 6.16 2.20
CA LEU A 355 20.84 5.34 3.35
C LEU A 355 19.34 5.45 3.54
N VAL A 356 18.61 4.35 3.32
CA VAL A 356 17.16 4.33 3.50
C VAL A 356 16.85 4.10 4.98
N ILE A 357 16.27 5.11 5.62
CA ILE A 357 15.85 5.07 7.02
C ILE A 357 14.34 4.84 7.06
N THR A 358 13.90 3.66 7.49
CA THR A 358 12.48 3.35 7.67
C THR A 358 12.17 3.22 9.16
N ASN A 359 11.35 4.11 9.69
CA ASN A 359 10.86 4.09 11.08
C ASN A 359 11.95 4.10 12.18
N ALA A 360 13.07 4.81 11.96
CA ALA A 360 14.07 4.95 13.02
C ALA A 360 13.51 5.73 14.22
N PRO A 361 13.72 5.26 15.46
CA PRO A 361 13.17 5.89 16.64
C PRO A 361 13.80 7.28 16.83
N PHE A 362 12.93 8.27 17.01
CA PHE A 362 13.33 9.62 17.40
C PHE A 362 13.28 9.76 18.92
N THR A 363 14.44 9.95 19.55
CA THR A 363 14.54 10.23 20.99
C THR A 363 14.53 11.73 21.21
N ARG A 364 13.50 12.26 21.88
CA ARG A 364 13.39 13.69 22.20
C ARG A 364 14.28 14.06 23.38
N HIS A 365 14.97 15.20 23.29
CA HIS A 365 15.83 15.77 24.35
C HIS A 365 15.24 17.04 24.94
#